data_AF-A0A183JVJ8-F1
#
_entry.id   AF-A0A183JVJ8-F1
#
_cell.length_a   1.000
_cell.length_b   1.000
_cell.length_c   1.000
_cell.angle_alpha   90.00
_cell.angle_beta   90.00
_cell.angle_gamma   90.00
#
_symmetry.space_group_name_H-M   'P 1'
#
loop_
_entity.id
_entity.type
_entity.pdbx_description
1 polymer ?
#
loop_
_entity_poly.entity_id
_entity_poly.type
_entity_poly.pdbx_seq_one_letter_code
_entity_poly.pdbx_strand_id
1 'polypeptide(L)'
;MLIVESEDVRLTEVHEELVWSPSHSLTVQEIDMFCLLAKAVGTYGRAHDTSSSTRQPLLLSATASAARDITRQHAHDILHEANYDLNKAINLLLPG
;
A
#
# COMPACT_ATOMS: atom_id res chain seq x y z
N MET A 1 33.28 -25.83 -36.20
CA MET A 1 33.08 -24.55 -35.49
C MET A 1 31.80 -24.70 -34.70
N LEU A 2 31.91 -24.92 -33.39
CA LEU A 2 30.75 -25.04 -32.51
C LEU A 2 30.33 -23.62 -32.13
N ILE A 3 29.07 -23.29 -32.39
CA ILE A 3 28.46 -22.05 -31.94
C ILE A 3 28.25 -22.23 -30.43
N VAL A 4 29.01 -21.48 -29.63
CA VAL A 4 28.73 -21.34 -28.20
C VAL A 4 27.48 -20.47 -28.12
N GLU A 5 26.33 -21.06 -27.76
CA GLU A 5 25.16 -20.26 -27.40
C GLU A 5 25.54 -19.44 -26.16
N SER A 6 25.75 -18.13 -26.33
CA SER A 6 25.97 -17.25 -25.18
C SER A 6 24.66 -17.12 -24.43
N GLU A 7 24.61 -17.61 -23.21
CA GLU A 7 23.46 -17.47 -22.32
C GLU A 7 23.17 -15.98 -22.11
N ASP A 8 21.91 -15.57 -22.31
CA ASP A 8 21.50 -14.17 -22.21
C ASP A 8 21.47 -13.76 -20.73
N VAL A 9 22.43 -12.93 -20.32
CA VAL A 9 22.63 -12.46 -18.93
C VAL A 9 21.37 -11.81 -18.34
N ARG A 10 20.50 -11.25 -19.19
CA ARG A 10 19.21 -10.66 -18.77
C ARG A 10 18.24 -11.68 -18.17
N LEU A 11 18.43 -12.98 -18.43
CA LEU A 11 17.61 -14.05 -17.87
C LEU A 11 18.08 -14.50 -16.48
N THR A 12 19.31 -14.13 -16.09
CA THR A 12 19.90 -14.43 -14.78
C THR A 12 19.83 -13.27 -13.80
N GLU A 13 19.66 -12.04 -14.28
CA GLU A 13 19.57 -10.83 -13.46
C GLU A 13 18.10 -10.51 -13.08
N VAL A 14 17.90 -9.95 -11.88
CA VAL A 14 16.57 -9.50 -11.41
C VAL A 14 16.34 -8.08 -11.93
N HIS A 15 15.41 -7.94 -12.87
CA HIS A 15 15.07 -6.66 -13.51
C HIS A 15 13.70 -6.11 -13.09
N GLU A 16 12.96 -6.85 -12.28
CA GLU A 16 11.62 -6.50 -11.83
C GLU A 16 11.42 -6.86 -10.35
N GLU A 17 10.54 -6.13 -9.71
CA GLU A 17 10.10 -6.39 -8.34
C GLU A 17 8.58 -6.62 -8.37
N LEU A 18 8.13 -7.71 -7.74
CA LEU A 18 6.71 -7.99 -7.60
C LEU A 18 6.11 -6.99 -6.61
N VAL A 19 5.09 -6.25 -7.03
CA VAL A 19 4.39 -5.28 -6.16
C VAL A 19 3.04 -5.80 -5.70
N TRP A 20 2.45 -6.77 -6.44
CA TRP A 20 1.18 -7.39 -6.09
C TRP A 20 1.00 -8.75 -6.79
N SER A 21 0.61 -9.77 -6.04
CA SER A 21 0.19 -11.08 -6.51
C SER A 21 -1.34 -11.22 -6.40
N PRO A 22 -2.04 -11.67 -7.46
CA PRO A 22 -3.46 -12.02 -7.37
C PRO A 22 -3.70 -13.35 -6.63
N SER A 23 -2.65 -14.14 -6.40
CA SER A 23 -2.71 -15.45 -5.74
C SER A 23 -2.41 -15.31 -4.24
N HIS A 24 -3.37 -14.78 -3.48
CA HIS A 24 -3.30 -14.63 -2.03
C HIS A 24 -4.55 -15.16 -1.33
N SER A 25 -4.48 -15.38 -0.02
CA SER A 25 -5.60 -15.89 0.79
C SER A 25 -6.66 -14.85 1.15
N LEU A 26 -6.37 -13.54 0.96
CA LEU A 26 -7.31 -12.47 1.31
C LEU A 26 -8.52 -12.44 0.39
N THR A 27 -9.68 -12.25 0.99
CA THR A 27 -10.93 -11.95 0.29
C THR A 27 -10.97 -10.48 -0.15
N VAL A 28 -11.80 -10.19 -1.16
CA VAL A 28 -12.03 -8.81 -1.61
C VAL A 28 -12.54 -7.92 -0.47
N GLN A 29 -13.36 -8.47 0.43
CA GLN A 29 -13.89 -7.76 1.59
C GLN A 29 -12.79 -7.37 2.58
N GLU A 30 -11.82 -8.25 2.82
CA GLU A 30 -10.68 -7.95 3.70
C GLU A 30 -9.78 -6.86 3.11
N ILE A 31 -9.56 -6.89 1.79
CA ILE A 31 -8.80 -5.85 1.08
C ILE A 31 -9.52 -4.51 1.18
N ASP A 32 -10.83 -4.48 0.91
CA ASP A 32 -11.63 -3.25 1.02
C ASP A 32 -11.68 -2.71 2.44
N MET A 33 -11.78 -3.60 3.44
CA MET A 33 -11.71 -3.24 4.87
C MET A 33 -10.35 -2.65 5.22
N PHE A 34 -9.25 -3.24 4.76
CA PHE A 34 -7.91 -2.70 5.00
C PHE A 34 -7.71 -1.33 4.32
N CYS A 35 -8.19 -1.17 3.09
CA CYS A 35 -8.19 0.13 2.42
C CYS A 35 -9.02 1.17 3.19
N LEU A 36 -10.14 0.77 3.79
CA LEU A 36 -10.94 1.64 4.66
C LEU A 36 -10.16 2.03 5.92
N LEU A 37 -9.45 1.10 6.53
CA LEU A 37 -8.61 1.36 7.70
C LEU A 37 -7.48 2.35 7.36
N ALA A 38 -6.76 2.16 6.25
CA ALA A 38 -5.71 3.07 5.80
C ALA A 38 -6.24 4.50 5.59
N LYS A 39 -7.43 4.65 5.02
CA LYS A 39 -8.11 5.97 4.90
C LYS A 39 -8.43 6.57 6.27
N ALA A 40 -8.91 5.76 7.21
CA ALA A 40 -9.22 6.22 8.56
C ALA A 40 -7.96 6.70 9.30
N VAL A 41 -6.88 5.93 9.24
CA VAL A 41 -5.57 6.29 9.81
C VAL A 41 -5.00 7.56 9.18
N GLY A 42 -5.06 7.69 7.85
CA GLY A 42 -4.61 8.90 7.15
C GLY A 42 -5.44 10.14 7.50
N THR A 43 -6.74 9.98 7.74
CA THR A 43 -7.61 11.06 8.23
C THR A 43 -7.25 11.44 9.67
N TYR A 44 -7.02 10.45 10.54
CA TYR A 44 -6.62 10.65 11.93
C TYR A 44 -5.27 11.38 12.06
N GLY A 45 -4.25 10.98 11.29
CA GLY A 45 -2.95 11.64 11.31
C GLY A 45 -3.02 13.14 10.96
N ARG A 46 -3.89 13.50 10.01
CA ARG A 46 -4.13 14.91 9.62
C ARG A 46 -4.96 15.69 10.62
N ALA A 47 -5.88 15.03 11.33
CA ALA A 47 -6.63 15.65 12.42
C ALA A 47 -5.71 16.03 13.60
N HIS A 48 -4.61 15.29 13.80
CA HIS A 48 -3.61 15.57 14.83
C HIS A 48 -2.63 16.71 14.48
N ASP A 49 -2.56 17.17 13.22
CA ASP A 49 -1.71 18.30 12.82
C ASP A 49 -2.44 19.65 13.07
N THR A 50 -2.17 20.23 14.24
CA THR A 50 -2.84 21.43 14.79
C THR A 50 -2.61 22.70 13.95
N SER A 51 -1.67 22.70 12.99
CA SER A 51 -1.40 23.84 12.10
C SER A 51 -2.54 24.16 11.12
N SER A 52 -3.46 23.21 10.90
CA SER A 52 -4.53 23.29 9.89
C SER A 52 -5.82 23.95 10.40
N SER A 53 -5.94 24.18 11.72
CA SER A 53 -7.21 24.47 12.39
C SER A 53 -7.90 25.79 11.98
N THR A 54 -7.24 26.68 11.25
CA THR A 54 -7.73 28.05 11.05
C THR A 54 -8.45 28.34 9.74
N ARG A 55 -8.47 27.47 8.70
CA ARG A 55 -9.03 27.89 7.38
C ARG A 55 -9.82 26.89 6.50
N GLN A 56 -10.07 25.63 6.88
CA GLN A 56 -10.80 24.69 5.98
C GLN A 56 -11.72 23.70 6.72
N PRO A 57 -12.76 23.13 6.07
CA PRO A 57 -13.62 22.10 6.66
C PRO A 57 -12.81 20.83 6.91
N LEU A 58 -12.24 20.75 8.11
CA LEU A 58 -11.14 19.84 8.45
C LEU A 58 -11.47 18.36 8.16
N LEU A 59 -12.72 17.94 8.37
CA LEU A 59 -13.10 16.53 8.24
C LEU A 59 -13.28 16.09 6.78
N LEU A 60 -14.12 16.77 6.00
CA LEU A 60 -14.40 16.39 4.60
C LEU A 60 -13.15 16.51 3.71
N SER A 61 -12.32 17.53 3.93
CA SER A 61 -11.06 17.70 3.20
C SER A 61 -10.03 16.61 3.55
N ALA A 62 -9.91 16.25 4.83
CA ALA A 62 -9.04 15.15 5.26
C ALA A 62 -9.51 13.80 4.69
N THR A 63 -10.81 13.52 4.73
CA THR A 63 -11.39 12.30 4.12
C THR A 63 -11.17 12.27 2.61
N ALA A 64 -11.45 13.37 1.88
CA ALA A 64 -11.26 13.44 0.43
C ALA A 64 -9.79 13.29 0.03
N SER A 65 -8.87 13.84 0.82
CA SER A 65 -7.43 13.68 0.57
C SER A 65 -6.92 12.28 0.91
N ALA A 66 -7.45 11.65 1.97
CA ALA A 66 -7.12 10.27 2.32
C ALA A 66 -7.74 9.27 1.32
N ALA A 67 -8.86 9.61 0.69
CA ALA A 67 -9.52 8.77 -0.33
C ALA A 67 -8.85 8.79 -1.71
N ARG A 68 -7.72 9.48 -1.88
CA ARG A 68 -6.96 9.50 -3.13
C ARG A 68 -6.35 8.14 -3.44
N ASP A 69 -6.13 7.87 -4.72
CA ASP A 69 -5.55 6.60 -5.20
C ASP A 69 -4.20 6.27 -4.57
N ILE A 70 -3.41 7.30 -4.21
CA ILE A 70 -2.13 7.12 -3.50
C ILE A 70 -2.28 6.36 -2.17
N THR A 71 -3.33 6.63 -1.39
CA THR A 71 -3.57 5.93 -0.12
C THR A 71 -4.04 4.50 -0.36
N ARG A 72 -4.83 4.29 -1.43
CA ARG A 72 -5.26 2.95 -1.83
C ARG A 72 -4.05 2.12 -2.27
N GLN A 73 -3.19 2.69 -3.12
CA GLN A 73 -1.96 2.04 -3.57
C GLN A 73 -1.07 1.69 -2.38
N HIS A 74 -0.86 2.64 -1.47
CA HIS A 74 -0.09 2.40 -0.27
C HIS A 74 -0.65 1.27 0.60
N ALA A 75 -1.98 1.15 0.71
CA ALA A 75 -2.60 0.03 1.41
C ALA A 75 -2.32 -1.32 0.72
N HIS A 76 -2.32 -1.37 -0.62
CA HIS A 76 -1.94 -2.57 -1.37
C HIS A 76 -0.46 -2.94 -1.16
N ASP A 77 0.43 -1.95 -1.15
CA ASP A 77 1.86 -2.15 -0.92
C ASP A 77 2.12 -2.76 0.47
N ILE A 78 1.45 -2.23 1.52
CA ILE A 78 1.54 -2.78 2.88
C ILE A 78 1.03 -4.22 2.95
N LEU A 79 -0.09 -4.51 2.28
CA LEU A 79 -0.62 -5.89 2.22
C LEU A 79 0.38 -6.84 1.56
N HIS A 80 1.08 -6.39 0.51
CA HIS A 80 2.11 -7.19 -0.15
C HIS A 80 3.33 -7.42 0.76
N GLU A 81 3.85 -6.36 1.39
CA GLU A 81 4.97 -6.43 2.36
C GLU A 81 4.64 -7.31 3.58
N ALA A 82 3.38 -7.32 3.98
CA ALA A 82 2.87 -8.18 5.03
C ALA A 82 2.69 -9.66 4.61
N ASN A 83 3.06 -10.04 3.38
CA ASN A 83 2.76 -11.34 2.79
C ASN A 83 1.28 -11.70 2.86
N TYR A 84 0.40 -10.70 2.70
CA TYR A 84 -1.04 -10.85 2.78
C TYR A 84 -1.59 -11.32 4.13
N ASP A 85 -0.80 -11.22 5.21
CA ASP A 85 -1.28 -11.39 6.58
C ASP A 85 -1.88 -10.07 7.09
N LEU A 86 -3.19 -10.07 7.31
CA LEU A 86 -3.92 -8.88 7.74
C LEU A 86 -3.44 -8.33 9.09
N ASN A 87 -3.08 -9.20 10.04
CA ASN A 87 -2.61 -8.74 11.36
C ASN A 87 -1.26 -8.05 11.24
N LYS A 88 -0.36 -8.62 10.43
CA LYS A 88 0.94 -8.01 10.15
C LYS A 88 0.78 -6.68 9.40
N ALA A 89 -0.13 -6.62 8.43
CA ALA A 89 -0.43 -5.40 7.67
C ALA A 89 -0.98 -4.27 8.57
N ILE A 90 -1.85 -4.60 9.53
CA ILE A 90 -2.37 -3.61 10.49
C ILE A 90 -1.24 -3.04 11.35
N ASN A 91 -0.32 -3.89 11.83
CA ASN A 91 0.83 -3.42 12.62
C ASN A 91 1.79 -2.54 11.82
N LEU A 92 1.94 -2.79 10.51
CA LEU A 92 2.74 -1.94 9.62
C LEU A 92 2.07 -0.59 9.32
N LEU A 93 0.74 -0.57 9.26
CA LEU A 93 -0.05 0.65 8.99
C LEU A 93 -0.09 1.60 10.19
N LEU A 94 -0.08 1.07 11.41
CA LEU A 94 -0.18 1.88 12.63
C LEU A 94 1.22 2.36 13.09
N PRO A 95 1.33 3.59 13.60
CA PRO A 95 2.55 4.02 14.28
C PRO A 95 2.73 3.14 15.53
N GLY A 96 3.93 2.56 15.67
CA GLY A 96 4.34 1.78 16.83
C GLY A 96 4.53 2.61 18.10
#